data_AF-A0A392PU58-F1
#
_entry.id   AF-A0A392PU58-F1
#
_cell.length_a   1.000
_cell.length_b   1.000
_cell.length_c   1.000
_cell.angle_alpha   90.00
_cell.angle_beta   90.00
_cell.angle_gamma   90.00
#
_symmetry.space_group_name_H-M   'P 1'
#
loop_
_entity.id
_entity.type
_entity.pdbx_description
1 polymer ?
#
loop_
_entity_poly.entity_id
_entity_poly.type
_entity_poly.pdbx_seq_one_letter_code
_entity_poly.pdbx_strand_id
1 'polypeptide(L)'
;SKTSSGGKPLHWTSCLKIAEDLATGLLYIHQNPGITHGNLKSSNVLLGADFESCLTDYGLTVFLNPDTMEEPSATSFFYRAPECRSFQRPQTQPADVYSFGV
;
A
#
# COMPACT_ATOMS: atom_id res chain seq x y z
N SER A 1 -26.46 5.15 9.15
CA SER A 1 -25.04 5.54 9.14
C SER A 1 -24.34 4.90 10.33
N LYS A 2 -23.63 3.79 10.12
CA LYS A 2 -22.84 3.15 11.20
C LYS A 2 -21.60 4.02 11.41
N THR A 3 -21.57 4.77 12.49
CA THR A 3 -20.35 5.39 13.00
C THR A 3 -19.35 4.27 13.28
N SER A 4 -18.19 4.30 12.63
CA SER A 4 -17.06 3.46 13.00
C SER A 4 -16.72 3.77 14.45
N SER A 5 -17.16 2.89 15.37
CA SER A 5 -16.72 2.93 16.76
C SER A 5 -15.20 2.85 16.72
N GLY A 6 -14.51 3.89 17.22
CA GLY A 6 -13.06 3.92 17.33
C GLY A 6 -12.61 2.71 18.13
N GLY A 7 -12.19 1.66 17.41
CA GLY A 7 -11.65 0.46 18.02
C GLY A 7 -10.44 0.83 18.86
N LYS A 8 -10.19 0.08 19.92
CA LYS A 8 -8.97 0.25 20.70
C LYS A 8 -7.77 0.13 19.74
N PRO A 9 -6.81 1.07 19.78
CA PRO A 9 -5.60 0.97 18.97
C PRO A 9 -4.92 -0.39 19.18
N LEU A 10 -4.31 -0.91 18.11
CA LEU A 10 -3.49 -2.11 18.20
C LEU A 10 -2.36 -1.92 19.23
N HIS A 11 -1.96 -3.01 19.87
CA HIS A 11 -0.81 -2.96 20.74
C HIS A 11 0.44 -2.64 19.92
N TRP A 12 1.34 -1.81 20.47
CA TRP A 12 2.54 -1.34 19.78
C TRP A 12 3.38 -2.47 19.18
N THR A 13 3.54 -3.59 19.89
CA THR A 13 4.30 -4.74 19.38
C THR A 13 3.62 -5.41 18.17
N SER A 14 2.28 -5.42 18.11
CA SER A 14 1.56 -5.89 16.93
C SER A 14 1.77 -4.96 15.75
N CYS A 15 1.77 -3.63 15.98
CA CYS A 15 2.08 -2.66 14.93
C CYS A 15 3.49 -2.87 14.37
N LEU A 16 4.48 -3.08 15.23
CA LEU A 16 5.86 -3.36 14.81
C LEU A 16 5.98 -4.66 14.01
N LYS A 17 5.32 -5.73 14.46
CA LYS A 17 5.29 -7.01 13.74
C LYS A 17 4.71 -6.83 12.33
N ILE A 18 3.58 -6.14 12.21
CA ILE A 18 2.96 -5.84 10.92
C ILE A 18 3.92 -5.02 10.04
N ALA A 19 4.51 -3.95 10.58
CA ALA A 19 5.43 -3.12 9.81
C ALA A 19 6.67 -3.89 9.31
N GLU A 20 7.21 -4.80 10.12
CA GLU A 20 8.35 -5.66 9.77
C GLU A 20 8.00 -6.65 8.66
N ASP A 21 6.86 -7.36 8.79
CA ASP A 21 6.33 -8.28 7.78
C ASP A 21 6.11 -7.56 6.43
N LEU A 22 5.46 -6.38 6.46
CA LEU A 22 5.20 -5.58 5.27
C LEU A 22 6.49 -5.03 4.63
N ALA A 23 7.44 -4.54 5.44
CA ALA A 23 8.73 -4.09 4.94
C ALA A 23 9.51 -5.22 4.28
N THR A 24 9.46 -6.42 4.84
CA THR A 24 10.07 -7.63 4.28
C THR A 24 9.43 -8.00 2.93
N GLY A 25 8.10 -8.00 2.85
CA GLY A 25 7.38 -8.24 1.61
C GLY A 25 7.66 -7.18 0.54
N LEU A 26 7.76 -5.91 0.94
CA LEU A 26 8.07 -4.82 0.02
C LEU A 26 9.51 -4.91 -0.50
N LEU A 27 10.46 -5.22 0.38
CA LEU A 27 11.85 -5.48 0.00
C LEU A 27 11.93 -6.61 -1.03
N TYR A 28 11.17 -7.70 -0.84
CA TYR A 28 11.09 -8.80 -1.80
C TYR A 28 10.60 -8.34 -3.18
N ILE A 29 9.54 -7.53 -3.23
CA ILE A 29 9.04 -6.95 -4.49
C ILE A 29 10.11 -6.08 -5.16
N HIS A 30 10.85 -5.30 -4.36
CA HIS A 30 11.88 -4.38 -4.85
C HIS A 30 13.19 -5.05 -5.28
N GLN A 31 13.38 -6.35 -5.04
CA GLN A 31 14.59 -7.09 -5.47
C GLN A 31 14.78 -7.05 -6.99
N ASN A 32 13.69 -6.96 -7.75
CA ASN A 32 13.73 -6.85 -9.21
C ASN A 32 13.68 -5.37 -9.62
N PRO A 33 14.71 -4.85 -10.31
CA PRO A 33 14.74 -3.46 -10.76
C PRO A 33 13.51 -3.11 -11.62
N GLY A 34 12.88 -1.98 -11.32
CA GLY A 34 11.70 -1.51 -12.03
C GLY A 34 10.38 -2.17 -11.60
N ILE A 35 10.42 -3.17 -10.72
CA ILE A 35 9.22 -3.73 -10.11
C ILE A 35 8.87 -2.94 -8.85
N THR A 36 7.59 -2.63 -8.72
CA THR A 36 6.98 -1.87 -7.62
C THR A 36 5.67 -2.53 -7.21
N HIS A 37 5.23 -2.28 -5.97
CA HIS A 37 3.89 -2.64 -5.54
C HIS A 37 2.86 -1.75 -6.26
N GLY A 38 3.08 -0.43 -6.25
CA GLY A 38 2.34 0.56 -7.04
C GLY A 38 0.92 0.89 -6.56
N ASN A 39 0.37 0.12 -5.63
CA ASN A 39 -0.95 0.34 -5.01
C ASN A 39 -0.93 0.01 -3.51
N LEU A 40 0.11 0.43 -2.80
CA LEU A 40 0.26 0.12 -1.38
C LEU A 40 -0.66 1.03 -0.54
N LYS A 41 -1.51 0.42 0.28
CA LYS A 41 -2.48 1.07 1.17
C LYS A 41 -2.99 0.07 2.19
N SER A 42 -3.58 0.57 3.28
CA SER A 42 -4.11 -0.27 4.37
C SER A 42 -5.13 -1.32 3.92
N SER A 43 -5.97 -1.03 2.91
CA SER A 43 -6.93 -2.02 2.38
C SER A 43 -6.30 -3.18 1.62
N ASN A 44 -5.02 -3.06 1.27
CA ASN A 44 -4.25 -4.05 0.52
C ASN A 44 -3.25 -4.79 1.45
N VAL A 45 -3.49 -4.72 2.75
CA VAL A 45 -2.80 -5.49 3.78
C VAL A 45 -3.79 -6.48 4.37
N LEU A 46 -3.48 -7.77 4.21
CA LEU A 46 -4.24 -8.85 4.84
C LEU A 46 -3.62 -9.18 6.19
N LEU A 47 -4.46 -9.43 7.20
CA LEU A 47 -4.03 -9.80 8.55
C LEU A 47 -4.56 -11.19 8.92
N GLY A 48 -3.67 -12.06 9.37
CA GLY A 48 -3.99 -13.33 10.00
C GLY A 48 -4.51 -13.17 11.44
N ALA A 49 -4.85 -14.31 12.06
CA ALA A 49 -5.37 -14.33 13.42
C ALA A 49 -4.36 -13.82 14.46
N ASP A 50 -3.07 -14.00 14.20
CA ASP A 50 -1.97 -13.60 15.09
C ASP A 50 -1.21 -12.37 14.55
N PHE A 51 -1.88 -11.53 13.76
CA PHE A 51 -1.31 -10.36 13.09
C PHE A 51 -0.11 -10.70 12.19
N GLU A 52 -0.06 -11.89 11.58
CA GLU A 52 0.77 -12.10 10.41
C GLU A 52 0.23 -11.24 9.28
N SER A 53 1.09 -10.42 8.66
CA SER A 53 0.63 -9.52 7.61
C SER A 53 1.18 -9.88 6.24
N CYS A 54 0.38 -9.62 5.21
CA CYS A 54 0.74 -9.92 3.82
C CYS A 54 0.27 -8.81 2.88
N LEU A 55 1.12 -8.48 1.91
CA LEU A 55 0.81 -7.56 0.81
C LEU A 55 -0.04 -8.28 -0.26
N THR A 56 -1.09 -7.63 -0.73
CA THR A 56 -1.89 -8.08 -1.88
C THR A 56 -1.88 -7.04 -3.00
N ASP A 57 -2.33 -7.45 -4.19
CA ASP A 57 -2.58 -6.56 -5.33
C ASP A 57 -1.32 -5.89 -5.92
N TYR A 58 -0.13 -6.44 -5.64
CA TYR A 58 1.10 -5.99 -6.29
C TYR A 58 1.08 -6.31 -7.79
N GLY A 59 1.64 -5.43 -8.62
CA GLY A 59 1.74 -5.64 -10.06
C GLY A 59 0.42 -5.52 -10.84
N LEU A 60 -0.74 -5.36 -10.16
CA LEU A 60 -2.02 -5.16 -10.82
C LEU A 60 -2.11 -3.81 -11.54
N THR A 61 -1.32 -2.82 -11.11
CA THR A 61 -1.28 -1.48 -11.71
C THR A 61 -0.77 -1.46 -13.15
N VAL A 62 0.02 -2.45 -13.56
CA VAL A 62 0.53 -2.58 -14.94
C VAL A 62 -0.60 -2.93 -15.92
N PHE A 63 -1.69 -3.53 -15.44
CA PHE A 63 -2.85 -3.89 -16.26
C PHE A 63 -3.90 -2.79 -16.31
N LEU A 64 -3.72 -1.69 -15.58
CA LEU A 64 -4.64 -0.56 -15.62
C LEU A 64 -4.41 0.24 -16.90
N ASN A 65 -5.45 0.29 -17.74
CA ASN A 65 -5.43 1.16 -18.91
C ASN A 65 -5.64 2.62 -18.46
N PRO A 66 -4.69 3.53 -18.72
CA PRO A 66 -4.77 4.92 -18.26
C PRO A 66 -5.98 5.67 -18.81
N ASP A 67 -6.48 5.28 -19.99
CA ASP A 67 -7.66 5.92 -20.62
C ASP A 67 -8.99 5.50 -19.99
N THR A 68 -9.01 4.40 -19.21
CA THR A 68 -10.20 3.88 -18.52
C THR A 68 -10.03 3.86 -17.01
N MET A 69 -8.96 4.47 -16.49
CA MET A 69 -8.73 4.49 -15.06
C MET A 69 -9.78 5.39 -14.41
N GLU A 70 -10.65 4.79 -13.58
CA GLU A 70 -11.48 5.58 -12.68
C GLU A 70 -10.58 6.41 -11.75
N GLU A 71 -11.01 7.63 -11.46
CA GLU A 71 -10.32 8.48 -10.49
C GLU A 71 -10.10 7.69 -9.19
N PRO A 72 -8.85 7.58 -8.68
CA PRO A 72 -8.58 6.94 -7.42
C PRO A 72 -9.46 7.56 -6.35
N SER A 73 -9.96 6.72 -5.45
CA SER A 73 -10.66 7.22 -4.28
C SER A 73 -9.79 8.26 -3.56
N ALA A 74 -10.43 9.25 -2.93
CA ALA A 74 -9.72 10.25 -2.12
C ALA A 74 -8.77 9.59 -1.09
N THR A 75 -9.13 8.40 -0.59
CA THR A 75 -8.28 7.59 0.30
C THR A 75 -7.00 7.12 -0.39
N SER A 76 -7.07 6.67 -1.64
CA SER A 76 -5.90 6.22 -2.41
C SER A 76 -4.94 7.36 -2.73
N PHE A 77 -5.43 8.60 -2.82
CA PHE A 77 -4.59 9.78 -3.01
C PHE A 77 -3.69 10.10 -1.81
N PHE A 78 -4.10 9.78 -0.58
CA PHE A 78 -3.29 10.05 0.62
C PHE A 78 -2.06 9.16 0.72
N TYR A 79 -2.16 7.91 0.26
CA TYR A 79 -1.02 6.98 0.20
C TYR A 79 -0.05 7.34 -0.92
N ARG A 80 -0.43 8.18 -1.88
CA ARG A 80 0.36 8.43 -3.09
C ARG A 80 1.47 9.45 -2.85
N ALA A 81 2.70 9.05 -3.19
CA ALA A 81 3.86 9.91 -3.15
C ALA A 81 3.64 11.19 -3.97
N PRO A 82 4.10 12.36 -3.49
CA PRO A 82 3.82 13.65 -4.11
C PRO A 82 4.30 13.72 -5.58
N GLU A 83 5.43 13.10 -5.89
CA GLU A 83 5.99 13.00 -7.23
C GLU A 83 5.17 12.11 -8.17
N CYS A 84 4.30 11.25 -7.65
CA CYS A 84 3.46 10.31 -8.41
C CYS A 84 1.97 10.70 -8.42
N ARG A 85 1.61 11.91 -7.96
CA ARG A 85 0.21 12.38 -7.94
C ARG A 85 -0.39 12.63 -9.32
N SER A 86 0.45 12.91 -10.33
CA SER A 86 -0.01 12.95 -11.71
C SER A 86 -0.16 11.53 -12.26
N PHE A 87 -1.32 11.22 -12.83
CA PHE A 87 -1.63 9.93 -13.45
C PHE A 87 -0.67 9.48 -14.55
N GLN A 88 0.00 10.46 -15.18
CA GLN A 88 0.95 10.20 -16.25
C GLN A 88 2.31 9.72 -15.73
N ARG A 89 2.56 9.79 -14.42
CA ARG A 89 3.84 9.38 -13.86
C ARG A 89 3.80 7.93 -13.38
N PRO A 90 4.78 7.10 -13.79
CA PRO A 90 4.86 5.73 -13.34
C PRO A 90 5.09 5.68 -11.82
N GLN A 91 4.61 4.61 -11.20
CA GLN A 91 4.97 4.30 -9.81
C GLN A 91 6.45 3.89 -9.76
N THR A 92 7.11 4.24 -8.67
CA THR A 92 8.54 3.98 -8.46
C THR A 92 8.76 3.32 -7.11
N GLN A 93 9.90 2.64 -6.92
CA GLN A 93 10.21 2.01 -5.62
C GLN A 93 10.23 3.04 -4.47
N PRO A 94 10.79 4.26 -4.63
CA PRO A 94 10.63 5.33 -3.63
C PRO A 94 9.18 5.72 -3.33
N ALA A 95 8.28 5.67 -4.33
CA ALA A 95 6.87 5.96 -4.12
C ALA A 95 6.18 4.89 -3.25
N ASP A 96 6.57 3.62 -3.36
CA ASP A 96 6.11 2.57 -2.45
C ASP A 96 6.62 2.82 -1.02
N VAL A 97 7.87 3.28 -0.85
CA VAL A 97 8.42 3.62 0.47
C VAL A 97 7.66 4.76 1.12
N TYR A 98 7.26 5.78 0.35
CA TYR A 98 6.35 6.81 0.85
C TYR A 98 5.02 6.20 1.29
N SER A 99 4.40 5.38 0.42
CA SER A 99 3.10 4.75 0.70
C SER A 99 3.13 3.86 1.93
N PHE A 100 4.26 3.20 2.20
CA PHE A 100 4.50 2.39 3.40
C PHE A 100 4.56 3.23 4.68
N GLY A 101 5.06 4.46 4.59
CA GLY A 101 5.18 5.37 5.73
C GLY A 101 3.89 6.09 6.12
N VAL A 102 2.86 6.06 5.26
CA VAL A 102 1.53 6.65 5.49
C VAL A 102 0.63 5.69 6.25
#